data_AF-A0A9E1IWI2-F1
#
_entry.id   AF-A0A9E1IWI2-F1
#
_cell.length_a   1.000
_cell.length_b   1.000
_cell.length_c   1.000
_cell.angle_alpha   90.00
_cell.angle_beta   90.00
_cell.angle_gamma   90.00
#
_symmetry.space_group_name_H-M   'P 1'
#
loop_
_entity.id
_entity.type
_entity.pdbx_description
1 polymer ?
#
loop_
_entity_poly.entity_id
_entity_poly.type
_entity_poly.pdbx_seq_one_letter_code
_entity_poly.pdbx_strand_id
1 'polypeptide(L)'
;MNKYLFNQIIFITLILLVTSLAYAHGMSEAEKQTILDGGNLQFMKIGATHMLTGYDHLLFVFGIVFFLSTFMDVVKTITAFTIGHSITLITATLMGVTVNYFLIDAVIALSVCYIGYENIGGFRKFFEKSPNLIWAVFIFGLIHGLGLSTRLQQLPLGEEGIVLRILSFNLGIELGQISALCLMVALLFKWRHTQSFLQISTVSNNGLIVAGAFLFLMQMHGYSHTVNPDEFGFAEDSHSHAHEKMKSQAPIAGSEYRTLPENENLRLQ
;
A
#
# COMPACT_ATOMS: atom_id res chain seq x y z
N MET A 1 -4.66 -8.70 -33.25
CA MET A 1 -4.06 -8.37 -31.94
C MET A 1 -2.62 -8.87 -31.94
N ASN A 2 -1.63 -8.00 -31.70
CA ASN A 2 -0.21 -8.36 -31.76
C ASN A 2 0.10 -9.41 -30.67
N LYS A 3 0.79 -10.51 -31.00
CA LYS A 3 1.13 -11.60 -30.05
C LYS A 3 1.83 -11.08 -28.79
N TYR A 4 2.63 -10.02 -28.94
CA TYR A 4 3.28 -9.32 -27.85
C TYR A 4 2.29 -8.61 -26.91
N LEU A 5 1.27 -7.97 -27.47
CA LEU A 5 0.22 -7.29 -26.71
C LEU A 5 -0.62 -8.30 -25.91
N PHE A 6 -0.90 -9.46 -26.50
CA PHE A 6 -1.66 -10.53 -25.85
C PHE A 6 -0.90 -11.17 -24.68
N ASN A 7 0.39 -11.47 -24.86
CA ASN A 7 1.22 -12.01 -23.77
C ASN A 7 1.44 -11.00 -22.65
N GLN A 8 1.50 -9.69 -22.96
CA GLN A 8 1.54 -8.63 -21.95
C GLN A 8 0.26 -8.59 -21.12
N ILE A 9 -0.91 -8.67 -21.76
CA ILE A 9 -2.20 -8.70 -21.06
C ILE A 9 -2.32 -9.91 -20.14
N ILE A 10 -1.89 -11.10 -20.58
CA ILE A 10 -1.92 -12.32 -19.76
C ILE A 10 -0.99 -12.19 -18.54
N PHE A 11 0.22 -11.68 -18.75
CA PHE A 11 1.19 -11.49 -17.66
C PHE A 11 0.69 -10.46 -16.63
N ILE A 12 0.09 -9.36 -17.10
CA ILE A 12 -0.54 -8.33 -16.27
C ILE A 12 -1.72 -8.94 -15.48
N THR A 13 -2.55 -9.75 -16.12
CA THR A 13 -3.71 -10.40 -15.50
C THR A 13 -3.28 -11.40 -14.43
N LEU A 14 -2.19 -12.16 -14.67
CA LEU A 14 -1.63 -13.10 -13.70
C LEU A 14 -1.05 -12.39 -12.47
N ILE A 15 -0.38 -11.25 -12.65
CA ILE A 15 0.15 -10.45 -11.53
C ILE A 15 -0.99 -9.84 -10.69
N LEU A 16 -2.06 -9.37 -11.33
CA LEU A 16 -3.23 -8.81 -10.66
C LEU A 16 -4.02 -9.84 -9.83
N LEU A 17 -3.96 -11.12 -10.20
CA LEU A 17 -4.61 -12.21 -9.45
C LEU A 17 -3.87 -12.58 -8.16
N VAL A 18 -2.55 -12.41 -8.11
CA VAL A 18 -1.71 -12.87 -6.98
C VAL A 18 -1.72 -11.89 -5.80
N THR A 19 -2.04 -10.61 -6.00
CA THR A 19 -2.00 -9.58 -4.94
C THR A 19 -3.20 -9.60 -4.00
N SER A 20 -4.22 -10.41 -4.25
CA SER A 20 -5.49 -10.43 -3.49
C SER A 20 -5.47 -11.25 -2.18
N LEU A 21 -4.32 -11.82 -1.79
CA LEU A 21 -4.23 -12.82 -0.70
C LEU A 21 -3.72 -12.31 0.66
N ALA A 22 -3.51 -11.00 0.85
CA ALA A 22 -3.03 -10.47 2.13
C ALA A 22 -4.18 -9.85 2.95
N TYR A 23 -4.89 -10.68 3.71
CA TYR A 23 -5.77 -10.20 4.78
C TYR A 23 -4.93 -9.65 5.94
N ALA A 24 -5.08 -8.37 6.27
CA ALA A 24 -4.54 -7.80 7.49
C ALA A 24 -5.44 -8.21 8.68
N HIS A 25 -5.03 -9.21 9.44
CA HIS A 25 -5.60 -9.49 10.76
C HIS A 25 -4.97 -8.55 11.80
N GLY A 26 -5.77 -8.01 12.72
CA GLY A 26 -5.27 -7.23 13.85
C GLY A 26 -4.42 -8.08 14.79
N MET A 27 -3.42 -7.47 15.43
CA MET A 27 -2.49 -8.18 16.32
C MET A 27 -3.16 -8.59 17.64
N SER A 28 -2.98 -9.85 18.03
CA SER A 28 -3.42 -10.35 19.34
C SER A 28 -2.59 -9.76 20.48
N GLU A 29 -3.14 -9.74 21.70
CA GLU A 29 -2.41 -9.26 22.89
C GLU A 29 -1.16 -10.10 23.18
N ALA A 30 -1.18 -11.41 22.88
CA ALA A 30 -0.01 -12.28 23.02
C ALA A 30 1.12 -11.91 22.03
N GLU A 31 0.78 -11.50 20.81
CA GLU A 31 1.76 -11.01 19.82
C GLU A 31 2.35 -9.67 20.25
N LYS A 32 1.53 -8.76 20.80
CA LYS A 32 2.03 -7.49 21.33
C LYS A 32 3.05 -7.71 22.46
N GLN A 33 2.76 -8.63 23.38
CA GLN A 33 3.69 -8.96 24.47
C GLN A 33 4.98 -9.60 23.95
N THR A 34 4.88 -10.50 22.98
CA THR A 34 6.05 -11.13 22.33
C THR A 34 6.96 -10.07 21.67
N ILE A 35 6.37 -9.02 21.10
CA ILE A 35 7.13 -7.91 20.51
C ILE A 35 7.89 -7.11 21.55
N LEU A 36 7.26 -6.86 22.69
CA LEU A 36 7.90 -6.18 23.82
C LEU A 36 9.05 -7.02 24.40
N ASP A 37 8.82 -8.31 24.61
CA ASP A 37 9.80 -9.24 25.19
C ASP A 37 11.01 -9.46 24.27
N GLY A 38 10.79 -9.44 22.96
CA GLY A 38 11.86 -9.53 21.96
C GLY A 38 12.74 -8.27 21.86
N GLY A 39 12.34 -7.18 22.51
CA GLY A 39 13.09 -5.93 22.62
C GLY A 39 13.54 -5.37 21.26
N ASN A 40 14.70 -4.70 21.26
CA ASN A 40 15.23 -3.98 20.09
C ASN A 40 15.47 -4.89 18.87
N LEU A 41 15.88 -6.13 19.09
CA LEU A 41 16.13 -7.09 18.01
C LEU A 41 14.83 -7.43 17.27
N GLN A 42 13.72 -7.52 17.99
CA GLN A 42 12.42 -7.79 17.39
C GLN A 42 11.95 -6.60 16.55
N PHE A 43 12.12 -5.36 17.03
CA PHE A 43 11.85 -4.15 16.22
C PHE A 43 12.70 -4.11 14.96
N MET A 44 13.98 -4.47 15.04
CA MET A 44 14.84 -4.57 13.86
C MET A 44 14.35 -5.63 12.86
N LYS A 45 13.90 -6.80 13.34
CA LYS A 45 13.29 -7.82 12.46
C LYS A 45 12.01 -7.32 11.81
N ILE A 46 11.12 -6.67 12.56
CA ILE A 46 9.89 -6.08 12.03
C ILE A 46 10.21 -5.06 10.93
N GLY A 47 11.19 -4.18 11.15
CA GLY A 47 11.65 -3.22 10.14
C GLY A 47 12.19 -3.88 8.88
N ALA A 48 13.03 -4.92 9.04
CA ALA A 48 13.57 -5.68 7.91
C ALA A 48 12.48 -6.42 7.12
N THR A 49 11.56 -7.09 7.81
CA THR A 49 10.43 -7.78 7.17
C THR A 49 9.51 -6.80 6.48
N HIS A 50 9.22 -5.65 7.08
CA HIS A 50 8.43 -4.60 6.44
C HIS A 50 9.04 -4.16 5.10
N MET A 51 10.34 -3.87 5.09
CA MET A 51 11.05 -3.48 3.86
C MET A 51 11.05 -4.59 2.79
N LEU A 52 11.20 -5.86 3.19
CA LEU A 52 11.26 -7.00 2.26
C LEU A 52 9.89 -7.46 1.76
N THR A 53 8.81 -7.15 2.47
CA THR A 53 7.44 -7.54 2.08
C THR A 53 6.65 -6.39 1.45
N GLY A 54 7.11 -5.15 1.61
CA GLY A 54 6.53 -3.96 0.97
C GLY A 54 6.80 -3.95 -0.54
N TYR A 55 5.79 -4.31 -1.33
CA TYR A 55 5.91 -4.34 -2.80
C TYR A 55 6.22 -2.96 -3.39
N ASP A 56 5.66 -1.90 -2.83
CA ASP A 56 5.91 -0.50 -3.19
C ASP A 56 7.38 -0.12 -3.00
N HIS A 57 8.00 -0.50 -1.88
CA HIS A 57 9.40 -0.25 -1.59
C HIS A 57 10.32 -1.04 -2.53
N LEU A 58 10.01 -2.32 -2.77
CA LEU A 58 10.74 -3.14 -3.72
C LEU A 58 10.63 -2.61 -5.15
N LEU A 59 9.45 -2.16 -5.58
CA LEU A 59 9.26 -1.53 -6.90
C LEU A 59 10.05 -0.23 -7.02
N PHE A 60 10.11 0.58 -5.96
CA PHE A 60 10.90 1.80 -5.93
C PHE A 60 12.41 1.51 -6.07
N VAL A 61 12.95 0.58 -5.25
CA VAL A 61 14.36 0.16 -5.33
C VAL A 61 14.66 -0.43 -6.71
N PHE A 62 13.77 -1.26 -7.23
CA PHE A 62 13.88 -1.84 -8.57
C PHE A 62 13.95 -0.75 -9.66
N GLY A 63 13.11 0.29 -9.57
CA GLY A 63 13.14 1.46 -10.46
C GLY A 63 14.48 2.20 -10.42
N ILE A 64 15.05 2.41 -9.24
CA ILE A 64 16.37 3.06 -9.06
C ILE A 64 17.48 2.25 -9.74
N VAL A 65 17.49 0.92 -9.56
CA VAL A 65 18.55 0.04 -10.09
C VAL A 65 18.54 0.00 -11.63
N PHE A 66 17.35 0.03 -12.25
CA PHE A 66 17.24 0.08 -13.71
C PHE A 66 17.68 1.43 -14.29
N PHE A 67 17.44 2.53 -13.57
CA PHE A 67 17.80 3.87 -14.02
C PHE A 67 19.30 4.15 -13.96
N LEU A 68 19.90 3.85 -12.81
CA LEU A 68 21.24 4.34 -12.51
C LEU A 68 22.28 3.35 -13.02
N SER A 69 23.11 3.84 -13.94
CA SER A 69 24.17 3.07 -14.60
C SER A 69 25.44 2.97 -13.76
N THR A 70 25.68 3.94 -12.87
CA THR A 70 26.85 3.97 -12.00
C THR A 70 26.50 3.60 -10.56
N PHE A 71 27.37 2.82 -9.92
CA PHE A 71 27.23 2.44 -8.52
C PHE A 71 27.17 3.66 -7.58
N MET A 72 27.95 4.71 -7.88
CA MET A 72 27.97 5.93 -7.07
C MET A 72 26.66 6.71 -7.14
N ASP A 73 25.99 6.75 -8.29
CA ASP A 73 24.69 7.42 -8.38
C ASP A 73 23.62 6.65 -7.61
N VAL A 74 23.66 5.30 -7.66
CA VAL A 74 22.79 4.44 -6.84
C VAL A 74 22.97 4.75 -5.36
N VAL A 75 24.23 4.75 -4.88
CA VAL A 75 24.53 5.04 -3.48
C VAL A 75 24.03 6.43 -3.08
N LYS A 76 24.35 7.48 -3.85
CA LYS A 76 23.89 8.85 -3.54
C LYS A 76 22.37 8.96 -3.45
N THR A 77 21.67 8.34 -4.40
CA THR A 77 20.21 8.39 -4.49
C THR A 77 19.57 7.64 -3.33
N ILE A 78 20.07 6.45 -3.02
CA ILE A 78 19.62 5.65 -1.87
C ILE A 78 19.92 6.35 -0.56
N THR A 79 21.11 6.92 -0.38
CA THR A 79 21.47 7.69 0.81
C THR A 79 20.54 8.89 0.99
N ALA A 80 20.22 9.62 -0.09
CA ALA A 80 19.27 10.73 -0.02
C ALA A 80 17.87 10.26 0.43
N PHE A 81 17.38 9.14 -0.12
CA PHE A 81 16.13 8.53 0.33
C PHE A 81 16.18 8.16 1.82
N THR A 82 17.21 7.42 2.25
CA THR A 82 17.36 6.94 3.63
C THR A 82 17.46 8.10 4.63
N ILE A 83 18.16 9.17 4.29
CA ILE A 83 18.24 10.37 5.13
C ILE A 83 16.85 11.01 5.28
N GLY A 84 16.16 11.28 4.17
CA GLY A 84 14.81 11.85 4.21
C GLY A 84 13.86 10.96 5.02
N HIS A 85 13.83 9.68 4.71
CA HIS A 85 13.02 8.67 5.39
C HIS A 85 13.25 8.66 6.91
N SER A 86 14.50 8.56 7.34
CA SER A 86 14.87 8.50 8.75
C SER A 86 14.46 9.77 9.51
N ILE A 87 14.65 10.95 8.90
CA ILE A 87 14.27 12.24 9.51
C ILE A 87 12.79 12.24 9.85
N THR A 88 11.93 11.97 8.88
CA THR A 88 10.47 11.97 9.08
C THR A 88 9.99 10.81 9.95
N LEU A 89 10.57 9.62 9.83
CA LEU A 89 10.20 8.48 10.65
C LEU A 89 10.42 8.78 12.13
N ILE A 90 11.61 9.30 12.48
CA ILE A 90 11.95 9.61 13.87
C ILE A 90 11.12 10.78 14.37
N THR A 91 11.09 11.90 13.63
CA THR A 91 10.40 13.12 14.06
C THR A 91 8.89 12.93 14.17
N ALA A 92 8.23 12.35 13.18
CA ALA A 92 6.78 12.12 13.21
C ALA A 92 6.39 11.15 14.33
N THR A 93 7.20 10.10 14.58
CA THR A 93 6.93 9.13 15.65
C THR A 93 7.06 9.76 17.02
N LEU A 94 8.11 10.56 17.25
CA LEU A 94 8.32 11.23 18.54
C LEU A 94 7.31 12.36 18.79
N MET A 95 6.84 13.03 17.73
CA MET A 95 5.84 14.10 17.83
C MET A 95 4.39 13.58 17.81
N GLY A 96 4.17 12.27 17.63
CA GLY A 96 2.83 11.69 17.53
C GLY A 96 2.06 12.13 16.27
N VAL A 97 2.77 12.53 15.20
CA VAL A 97 2.14 12.96 13.95
C VAL A 97 1.65 11.72 13.22
N THR A 98 0.35 11.69 12.92
CA THR A 98 -0.29 10.62 12.15
C THR A 98 -1.07 11.20 10.99
N VAL A 99 -1.12 10.46 9.88
CA VAL A 99 -1.84 10.84 8.66
C VAL A 99 -2.55 9.61 8.12
N ASN A 100 -3.62 9.79 7.34
CA ASN A 100 -4.30 8.66 6.72
C ASN A 100 -3.32 7.85 5.83
N TYR A 101 -3.16 6.55 6.16
CA TYR A 101 -2.20 5.68 5.50
C TYR A 101 -2.54 5.45 4.01
N PHE A 102 -3.82 5.45 3.62
CA PHE A 102 -4.20 5.35 2.22
C PHE A 102 -3.70 6.55 1.40
N LEU A 103 -3.80 7.77 1.95
CA LEU A 103 -3.30 8.97 1.26
C LEU A 103 -1.78 8.94 1.11
N ILE A 104 -1.06 8.54 2.16
CA ILE A 104 0.40 8.45 2.05
C ILE A 104 0.81 7.36 1.06
N ASP A 105 0.23 6.17 1.16
CA ASP A 105 0.55 5.07 0.27
C ASP A 105 0.19 5.41 -1.21
N ALA A 106 -0.86 6.21 -1.44
CA ALA A 106 -1.18 6.74 -2.75
C ALA A 106 -0.05 7.65 -3.28
N VAL A 107 0.46 8.57 -2.46
CA VAL A 107 1.58 9.45 -2.86
C VAL A 107 2.87 8.65 -3.06
N ILE A 108 3.12 7.63 -2.25
CA ILE A 108 4.22 6.67 -2.45
C ILE A 108 4.08 5.99 -3.81
N ALA A 109 2.90 5.52 -4.19
CA ALA A 109 2.65 4.92 -5.50
C ALA A 109 2.93 5.91 -6.66
N LEU A 110 2.66 7.20 -6.48
CA LEU A 110 3.03 8.24 -7.44
C LEU A 110 4.55 8.42 -7.56
N SER A 111 5.33 8.23 -6.50
CA SER A 111 6.79 8.26 -6.60
C SER A 111 7.35 7.12 -7.47
N VAL A 112 6.71 5.94 -7.46
CA VAL A 112 7.06 4.83 -8.37
C VAL A 112 6.79 5.22 -9.82
N CYS A 113 5.65 5.88 -10.08
CA CYS A 113 5.35 6.44 -11.39
C CYS A 113 6.38 7.47 -11.83
N TYR A 114 6.75 8.39 -10.93
CA TYR A 114 7.76 9.41 -11.19
C TYR A 114 9.08 8.79 -11.62
N ILE A 115 9.58 7.80 -10.88
CA ILE A 115 10.84 7.12 -11.21
C ILE A 115 10.71 6.42 -12.56
N GLY A 116 9.67 5.62 -12.78
CA GLY A 116 9.48 4.93 -14.07
C GLY A 116 9.42 5.90 -15.26
N TYR A 117 8.80 7.07 -15.07
CA TYR A 117 8.68 8.09 -16.11
C TYR A 117 9.98 8.87 -16.37
N GLU A 118 10.72 9.23 -15.32
CA GLU A 118 12.08 9.79 -15.45
C GLU A 118 13.00 8.78 -16.15
N ASN A 119 12.86 7.49 -15.85
CA ASN A 119 13.71 6.44 -16.40
C ASN A 119 13.65 6.29 -17.92
N ILE A 120 12.50 6.58 -18.52
CA ILE A 120 12.31 6.57 -19.98
C ILE A 120 12.58 7.94 -20.62
N GLY A 121 13.15 8.88 -19.86
CA GLY A 121 13.42 10.25 -20.29
C GLY A 121 12.17 11.08 -20.52
N GLY A 122 11.06 10.76 -19.85
CA GLY A 122 9.78 11.44 -20.01
C GLY A 122 9.89 12.95 -19.77
N PHE A 123 10.52 13.36 -18.68
CA PHE A 123 10.67 14.79 -18.34
C PHE A 123 11.53 15.56 -19.35
N ARG A 124 12.57 14.95 -19.94
CA ARG A 124 13.42 15.60 -20.97
C ARG A 124 12.67 15.90 -22.27
N LYS A 125 11.51 15.28 -22.50
CA LYS A 125 10.66 15.57 -23.67
C LYS A 125 9.81 16.84 -23.48
N PHE A 126 9.51 17.21 -22.24
CA PHE A 126 8.68 18.36 -21.89
C PHE A 126 9.48 19.53 -21.32
N PHE A 127 10.61 19.24 -20.67
CA PHE A 127 11.51 20.22 -20.08
C PHE A 127 12.90 20.10 -20.71
N GLU A 128 13.58 21.24 -20.89
CA GLU A 128 14.97 21.27 -21.42
C GLU A 128 15.96 20.50 -20.53
N LYS A 129 15.66 20.38 -19.23
CA LYS A 129 16.42 19.60 -18.24
C LYS A 129 15.46 18.82 -17.34
N SER A 130 15.81 17.58 -17.03
CA SER A 130 15.10 16.80 -16.00
C SER A 130 15.20 17.49 -14.63
N PRO A 131 14.18 17.37 -13.78
CA PRO A 131 14.28 17.76 -12.37
C PRO A 131 15.43 17.02 -11.67
N ASN A 132 15.96 17.61 -10.60
CA ASN A 132 17.05 16.98 -9.85
C ASN A 132 16.53 15.72 -9.13
N LEU A 133 16.95 14.54 -9.60
CA LEU A 133 16.52 13.26 -9.08
C LEU A 133 16.83 13.09 -7.58
N ILE A 134 17.99 13.55 -7.11
CA ILE A 134 18.40 13.41 -5.71
C ILE A 134 17.42 14.16 -4.79
N TRP A 135 17.02 15.37 -5.18
CA TRP A 135 16.03 16.14 -4.43
C TRP A 135 14.64 15.49 -4.45
N ALA A 136 14.20 14.99 -5.61
CA ALA A 136 12.94 14.28 -5.72
C ALA A 136 12.92 13.04 -4.81
N VAL A 137 13.98 12.24 -4.84
CA VAL A 137 14.11 11.02 -4.04
C VAL A 137 14.24 11.33 -2.54
N PHE A 138 14.91 12.41 -2.16
CA PHE A 138 14.91 12.89 -0.78
C PHE A 138 13.49 13.23 -0.29
N ILE A 139 12.70 13.94 -1.09
CA ILE A 139 11.30 14.26 -0.79
C ILE A 139 10.46 12.98 -0.69
N PHE A 140 10.65 12.03 -1.61
CA PHE A 140 9.99 10.73 -1.50
C PHE A 140 10.37 10.02 -0.20
N GLY A 141 11.63 10.04 0.19
CA GLY A 141 12.10 9.55 1.49
C GLY A 141 11.28 10.15 2.64
N LEU A 142 11.14 11.49 2.69
CA LEU A 142 10.34 12.17 3.71
C LEU A 142 8.89 11.65 3.77
N ILE A 143 8.25 11.50 2.61
CA ILE A 143 6.86 11.02 2.54
C ILE A 143 6.75 9.55 3.00
N HIS A 144 7.69 8.71 2.60
CA HIS A 144 7.73 7.30 3.01
C HIS A 144 7.94 7.17 4.53
N GLY A 145 8.85 7.96 5.09
CA GLY A 145 9.12 7.94 6.53
C GLY A 145 7.91 8.37 7.34
N LEU A 146 7.12 9.33 6.84
CA LEU A 146 5.86 9.74 7.46
C LEU A 146 4.80 8.63 7.43
N GLY A 147 4.65 7.93 6.30
CA GLY A 147 3.71 6.81 6.16
C GLY A 147 4.04 5.67 7.13
N LEU A 148 5.33 5.33 7.18
CA LEU A 148 5.80 4.28 8.06
C LEU A 148 5.73 4.67 9.54
N SER A 149 5.95 5.93 9.88
CA SER A 149 5.76 6.42 11.24
C SER A 149 4.34 6.19 11.75
N THR A 150 3.33 6.44 10.91
CA THR A 150 1.92 6.20 11.29
C THR A 150 1.68 4.73 11.64
N ARG A 151 2.30 3.79 10.90
CA ARG A 151 2.18 2.35 11.18
C ARG A 151 3.02 1.92 12.38
N LEU A 152 4.22 2.47 12.55
CA LEU A 152 5.11 2.19 13.68
C LEU A 152 4.46 2.59 15.01
N GLN A 153 3.73 3.70 15.04
CA GLN A 153 2.98 4.17 16.21
C GLN A 153 1.83 3.23 16.62
N GLN A 154 1.41 2.30 15.75
CA GLN A 154 0.41 1.26 16.08
C GLN A 154 1.03 0.04 16.79
N LEU A 155 2.36 -0.11 16.74
CA LEU A 155 3.07 -1.17 17.46
C LEU A 155 3.20 -0.81 18.95
N PRO A 156 3.30 -1.80 19.85
CA PRO A 156 3.54 -1.55 21.27
C PRO A 156 4.96 -1.01 21.48
N LEU A 157 5.14 0.30 21.31
CA LEU A 157 6.44 0.97 21.40
C LEU A 157 6.96 1.07 22.83
N GLY A 158 6.10 0.96 23.84
CA GLY A 158 6.45 1.13 25.26
C GLY A 158 6.93 2.54 25.60
N GLU A 159 6.87 2.91 26.88
CA GLU A 159 7.33 4.23 27.33
C GLU A 159 8.85 4.28 27.49
N GLU A 160 9.45 3.19 27.96
CA GLU A 160 10.90 3.09 28.14
C GLU A 160 11.61 2.65 26.85
N GLY A 161 12.64 3.40 26.45
CA GLY A 161 13.49 3.02 25.32
C GLY A 161 12.86 3.22 23.93
N ILE A 162 11.79 4.01 23.82
CA ILE A 162 11.10 4.29 22.55
C ILE A 162 12.06 4.72 21.44
N VAL A 163 13.00 5.62 21.74
CA VAL A 163 14.01 6.09 20.77
C VAL A 163 14.84 4.93 20.25
N LEU A 164 15.28 4.02 21.12
CA LEU A 164 16.12 2.89 20.74
C LEU A 164 15.35 1.87 19.89
N ARG A 165 14.05 1.69 20.16
CA ARG A 165 13.15 0.86 19.36
C ARG A 165 12.91 1.45 17.96
N ILE A 166 12.69 2.76 17.86
CA ILE A 166 12.58 3.47 16.58
C ILE A 166 13.87 3.33 15.77
N LEU A 167 15.03 3.55 16.41
CA LEU A 167 16.33 3.39 15.75
C LEU A 167 16.58 1.95 15.31
N SER A 168 16.22 0.96 16.14
CA SER A 168 16.37 -0.45 15.80
C SER A 168 15.47 -0.85 14.64
N PHE A 169 14.23 -0.36 14.62
CA PHE A 169 13.31 -0.54 13.51
C PHE A 169 13.87 0.08 12.21
N ASN A 170 14.37 1.32 12.26
CA ASN A 170 14.98 1.99 11.11
C ASN A 170 16.21 1.24 10.59
N LEU A 171 17.07 0.74 11.49
CA LEU A 171 18.21 -0.09 11.12
C LEU A 171 17.76 -1.38 10.42
N GLY A 172 16.66 -1.98 10.87
CA GLY A 172 16.02 -3.11 10.21
C GLY A 172 15.65 -2.82 8.75
N ILE A 173 15.01 -1.68 8.51
CA ILE A 173 14.64 -1.23 7.15
C ILE A 173 15.88 -1.08 6.28
N GLU A 174 16.91 -0.40 6.79
CA GLU A 174 18.14 -0.16 6.04
C GLU A 174 18.83 -1.47 5.66
N LEU A 175 18.90 -2.43 6.59
CA LEU A 175 19.41 -3.78 6.31
C LEU A 175 18.58 -4.52 5.28
N GLY A 176 17.24 -4.43 5.35
CA GLY A 176 16.33 -5.00 4.36
C GLY A 176 16.56 -4.39 2.97
N GLN A 177 16.73 -3.07 2.89
CA GLN A 177 16.95 -2.33 1.66
C GLN A 177 18.30 -2.69 1.02
N ILE A 178 19.38 -2.73 1.80
CA ILE A 178 20.70 -3.15 1.32
C ILE A 178 20.64 -4.59 0.81
N SER A 179 19.95 -5.49 1.53
CA SER A 179 19.80 -6.89 1.13
C SER A 179 19.06 -7.03 -0.20
N ALA A 180 17.92 -6.33 -0.35
CA ALA A 180 17.15 -6.31 -1.59
C ALA A 180 17.96 -5.71 -2.75
N LEU A 181 18.66 -4.61 -2.52
CA LEU A 181 19.53 -3.97 -3.51
C LEU A 181 20.62 -4.92 -4.00
N CYS A 182 21.35 -5.54 -3.07
CA CYS A 182 22.42 -6.49 -3.39
C CYS A 182 21.90 -7.66 -4.23
N LEU A 183 20.74 -8.20 -3.87
CA LEU A 183 20.11 -9.28 -4.63
C LEU A 183 19.71 -8.82 -6.04
N MET A 184 19.05 -7.67 -6.17
CA MET A 184 18.64 -7.12 -7.46
C MET A 184 19.84 -6.83 -8.36
N VAL A 185 20.88 -6.19 -7.82
CA VAL A 185 22.11 -5.91 -8.58
C VAL A 185 22.79 -7.20 -9.00
N ALA A 186 22.90 -8.21 -8.14
CA ALA A 186 23.49 -9.51 -8.49
C ALA A 186 22.75 -10.20 -9.63
N LEU A 187 21.40 -10.17 -9.62
CA LEU A 187 20.57 -10.72 -10.69
C LEU A 187 20.73 -9.95 -12.01
N LEU A 188 20.83 -8.62 -11.94
CA LEU A 188 20.91 -7.76 -13.13
C LEU A 188 22.34 -7.64 -13.68
N PHE A 189 23.37 -7.88 -12.88
CA PHE A 189 24.78 -7.68 -13.25
C PHE A 189 25.16 -8.47 -14.51
N LYS A 190 24.79 -9.76 -14.58
CA LYS A 190 25.05 -10.60 -15.75
C LYS A 190 24.23 -10.21 -16.98
N TRP A 191 23.03 -9.67 -16.77
CA TRP A 191 22.08 -9.39 -17.84
C TRP A 191 22.29 -8.02 -18.48
N ARG A 192 22.83 -7.05 -17.72
CA ARG A 192 23.04 -5.65 -18.13
C ARG A 192 23.92 -5.51 -19.39
N HIS A 193 24.79 -6.48 -19.65
CA HIS A 193 25.68 -6.47 -20.82
C HIS A 193 25.05 -7.03 -22.11
N THR A 194 23.76 -7.40 -22.08
CA THR A 194 23.06 -7.96 -23.26
C THR A 194 22.26 -6.88 -24.01
N GLN A 195 22.11 -7.04 -25.34
CA GLN A 195 21.29 -6.13 -26.16
C GLN A 195 19.80 -6.14 -25.76
N SER A 196 19.31 -7.27 -25.22
CA SER A 196 17.94 -7.41 -24.70
C SER A 196 17.67 -6.53 -23.47
N PHE A 197 18.70 -6.08 -22.75
CA PHE A 197 18.55 -5.26 -21.55
C PHE A 197 17.85 -3.93 -21.85
N LEU A 198 18.13 -3.28 -22.97
CA LEU A 198 17.52 -1.99 -23.30
C LEU A 198 16.02 -2.09 -23.57
N GLN A 199 15.62 -3.12 -24.33
CA GLN A 199 14.21 -3.37 -24.63
C GLN A 199 13.44 -3.71 -23.36
N ILE A 200 14.02 -4.59 -22.53
CA ILE A 200 13.37 -5.06 -21.32
C ILE A 200 13.36 -3.98 -20.23
N SER A 201 14.41 -3.15 -20.14
CA SER A 201 14.42 -1.95 -19.30
C SER A 201 13.27 -1.02 -19.64
N THR A 202 13.04 -0.74 -20.94
CA THR A 202 11.93 0.12 -21.37
C THR A 202 10.58 -0.48 -20.99
N VAL A 203 10.39 -1.78 -21.22
CA VAL A 203 9.14 -2.49 -20.85
C VAL A 203 8.93 -2.49 -19.33
N SER A 204 9.97 -2.77 -18.56
CA SER A 204 9.94 -2.77 -17.09
C SER A 204 9.58 -1.39 -16.52
N ASN A 205 10.13 -0.30 -17.08
CA ASN A 205 9.81 1.06 -16.66
C ASN A 205 8.37 1.45 -17.00
N ASN A 206 7.86 1.07 -18.16
CA ASN A 206 6.44 1.23 -18.47
C ASN A 206 5.57 0.40 -17.51
N GLY A 207 6.00 -0.81 -17.16
CA GLY A 207 5.35 -1.65 -16.15
C GLY A 207 5.31 -0.98 -14.77
N LEU A 208 6.41 -0.36 -14.34
CA LEU A 208 6.50 0.42 -13.09
C LEU A 208 5.49 1.57 -13.06
N ILE A 209 5.35 2.32 -14.16
CA ILE A 209 4.38 3.41 -14.27
C ILE A 209 2.95 2.87 -14.13
N VAL A 210 2.63 1.80 -14.85
CA VAL A 210 1.29 1.18 -14.78
C VAL A 210 1.01 0.62 -13.38
N ALA A 211 1.98 -0.07 -12.78
CA ALA A 211 1.85 -0.61 -11.43
C ALA A 211 1.67 0.50 -10.38
N GLY A 212 2.46 1.58 -10.46
CA GLY A 212 2.30 2.74 -9.59
C GLY A 212 0.94 3.42 -9.76
N ALA A 213 0.46 3.58 -11.00
CA ALA A 213 -0.86 4.17 -11.26
C ALA A 213 -1.99 3.28 -10.73
N PHE A 214 -1.86 1.96 -10.90
CA PHE A 214 -2.80 0.99 -10.34
C PHE A 214 -2.84 1.03 -8.81
N LEU A 215 -1.67 1.02 -8.16
CA LEU A 215 -1.56 1.13 -6.70
C LEU A 215 -2.16 2.45 -6.20
N PHE A 216 -1.89 3.57 -6.88
CA PHE A 216 -2.49 4.86 -6.55
C PHE A 216 -4.03 4.79 -6.58
N LEU A 217 -4.61 4.24 -7.65
CA LEU A 217 -6.07 4.11 -7.76
C LEU A 217 -6.64 3.19 -6.68
N MET A 218 -5.96 2.08 -6.38
CA MET A 218 -6.34 1.17 -5.31
C MET A 218 -6.36 1.88 -3.94
N GLN A 219 -5.34 2.70 -3.64
CA GLN A 219 -5.29 3.42 -2.38
C GLN A 219 -6.29 4.57 -2.30
N MET A 220 -6.53 5.30 -3.40
CA MET A 220 -7.60 6.30 -3.44
C MET A 220 -8.99 5.68 -3.30
N HIS A 221 -9.20 4.47 -3.85
CA HIS A 221 -10.42 3.71 -3.64
C HIS A 221 -10.57 3.29 -2.17
N GLY A 222 -9.51 2.73 -1.56
CA GLY A 222 -9.50 2.41 -0.12
C GLY A 222 -9.79 3.64 0.75
N TYR A 223 -9.20 4.79 0.41
CA TYR A 223 -9.50 6.06 1.08
C TYR A 223 -10.98 6.44 0.98
N SER A 224 -11.59 6.33 -0.20
CA SER A 224 -13.02 6.66 -0.38
C SER A 224 -13.95 5.82 0.50
N HIS A 225 -13.66 4.53 0.68
CA HIS A 225 -14.42 3.66 1.60
C HIS A 225 -14.26 4.05 3.06
N THR A 226 -13.11 4.59 3.45
CA THR A 226 -12.91 5.04 4.85
C THR A 226 -13.56 6.38 5.17
N VAL A 227 -13.78 7.24 4.17
CA VAL A 227 -14.37 8.57 4.37
C VAL A 227 -15.87 8.57 4.15
N ASN A 228 -16.37 7.78 3.18
CA ASN A 228 -17.79 7.63 2.85
C ASN A 228 -18.25 6.17 3.00
N PRO A 229 -18.29 5.59 4.22
CA PRO A 229 -18.69 4.19 4.41
C PRO A 229 -20.13 3.92 3.94
N ASP A 230 -21.01 4.92 4.04
CA ASP A 230 -22.45 4.79 3.72
C ASP A 230 -22.76 4.81 2.22
N GLU A 231 -21.83 5.32 1.39
CA GLU A 231 -22.02 5.43 -0.06
C GLU A 231 -21.68 4.11 -0.80
N PHE A 232 -20.86 3.27 -0.17
CA PHE A 232 -20.36 2.03 -0.76
C PHE A 232 -20.63 0.76 0.07
N GLY A 233 -21.04 0.89 1.34
CA GLY A 233 -21.57 -0.21 2.15
C GLY A 233 -23.06 -0.43 1.88
N PHE A 234 -23.55 -1.66 2.08
CA PHE A 234 -24.98 -1.85 2.32
C PHE A 234 -25.30 -1.10 3.63
N ALA A 235 -25.91 0.09 3.54
CA ALA A 235 -26.19 0.92 4.70
C ALA A 235 -26.95 0.12 5.76
N GLU A 236 -26.30 -0.21 6.89
CA GLU A 236 -26.93 -0.86 8.04
C GLU A 236 -28.15 -0.04 8.54
N ASP A 237 -28.06 1.29 8.43
CA ASP A 237 -29.13 2.23 8.76
C ASP A 237 -30.36 2.12 7.85
N SER A 238 -30.22 1.65 6.62
CA SER A 238 -31.37 1.44 5.73
C SER A 238 -32.19 0.20 6.14
N HIS A 239 -31.55 -0.78 6.80
CA HIS A 239 -32.22 -2.00 7.26
C HIS A 239 -32.83 -1.83 8.67
N SER A 240 -32.20 -1.07 9.57
CA SER A 240 -32.74 -0.82 10.92
C SER A 240 -34.09 -0.08 10.85
N HIS A 241 -34.20 0.95 10.02
CA HIS A 241 -35.44 1.71 9.83
C HIS A 241 -36.56 0.90 9.14
N ALA A 242 -36.22 -0.07 8.29
CA ALA A 242 -37.20 -0.97 7.69
C ALA A 242 -37.81 -1.92 8.74
N HIS A 243 -37.01 -2.43 9.66
CA HIS A 243 -37.48 -3.27 10.77
C HIS A 243 -38.28 -2.48 11.82
N GLU A 244 -37.93 -1.20 12.06
CA GLU A 244 -38.65 -0.32 12.97
C GLU A 244 -40.02 0.11 12.41
N LYS A 245 -40.12 0.34 11.09
CA LYS A 245 -41.42 0.54 10.41
C LYS A 245 -42.30 -0.72 10.40
N MET A 246 -41.72 -1.92 10.29
CA MET A 246 -42.50 -3.17 10.45
C MET A 246 -42.95 -3.40 11.89
N LYS A 247 -42.14 -3.07 12.90
CA LYS A 247 -42.51 -3.19 14.32
C LYS A 247 -43.60 -2.19 14.72
N SER A 248 -43.59 -0.98 14.18
CA SER A 248 -44.63 0.03 14.45
C SER A 248 -45.95 -0.23 13.70
N GLN A 249 -45.96 -1.15 12.72
CA GLN A 249 -47.17 -1.66 12.06
C GLN A 249 -47.59 -3.05 12.55
N ALA A 250 -47.17 -3.46 13.76
CA ALA A 250 -47.70 -4.67 14.37
C ALA A 250 -49.22 -4.54 14.58
N PRO A 251 -50.04 -5.51 14.14
CA PRO A 251 -51.48 -5.48 14.40
C PRO A 251 -51.71 -5.50 15.91
N ILE A 252 -52.58 -4.62 16.40
CA ILE A 252 -52.98 -4.61 17.81
C ILE A 252 -53.56 -5.99 18.15
N ALA A 253 -52.92 -6.69 19.09
CA ALA A 253 -53.38 -7.99 19.55
C ALA A 253 -54.80 -7.87 20.12
N GLY A 254 -55.78 -8.49 19.45
CA GLY A 254 -57.19 -8.46 19.83
C GLY A 254 -58.20 -8.18 18.71
N SER A 255 -57.78 -7.93 17.46
CA SER A 255 -58.72 -7.73 16.33
C SER A 255 -59.08 -9.00 15.55
N GLU A 256 -58.78 -10.19 16.09
CA GLU A 256 -59.01 -11.50 15.45
C GLU A 256 -60.49 -11.95 15.39
N TYR A 257 -61.43 -11.02 15.51
CA TYR A 257 -62.84 -11.24 15.20
C TYR A 257 -63.34 -10.15 14.25
N ARG A 258 -63.01 -10.29 12.97
CA ARG A 258 -63.89 -9.78 11.91
C ARG A 258 -64.45 -11.00 11.19
N THR A 259 -65.65 -11.37 11.60
CA THR A 259 -66.54 -12.34 10.97
C THR A 259 -66.50 -12.18 9.45
N LEU A 260 -66.04 -13.21 8.74
CA LEU A 260 -66.21 -13.32 7.30
C LEU A 260 -67.69 -13.61 7.01
N PRO A 261 -68.31 -12.96 6.02
CA PRO A 261 -69.71 -13.23 5.69
C PRO A 261 -69.83 -14.66 5.16
N GLU A 262 -70.77 -15.39 5.74
CA GLU A 262 -71.21 -16.72 5.34
C GLU A 262 -71.74 -16.64 3.90
N ASN A 263 -70.91 -17.02 2.92
CA ASN A 263 -71.34 -17.18 1.54
C ASN A 263 -71.75 -18.64 1.33
N GLU A 264 -73.02 -18.89 1.65
CA GLU A 264 -73.79 -20.08 1.39
C GLU A 264 -73.69 -20.47 -0.10
N ASN A 265 -72.83 -21.43 -0.44
CA ASN A 265 -72.84 -22.08 -1.73
C ASN A 265 -73.50 -23.47 -1.61
N LEU A 266 -74.73 -23.54 -2.13
CA LEU A 266 -75.20 -24.61 -3.01
C LEU A 266 -74.88 -26.05 -2.57
N ARG A 267 -75.88 -26.69 -1.95
CA ARG A 267 -76.16 -28.12 -2.17
C ARG A 267 -77.62 -28.31 -2.61
N LEU A 268 -77.77 -28.54 -3.92
CA LEU A 268 -78.67 -29.51 -4.56
C LEU A 268 -80.02 -29.80 -3.87
N GLN A 269 -81.10 -29.17 -4.36
CA GLN A 269 -82.27 -29.81 -4.98
C GLN A 269 -83.25 -28.75 -5.51
#